data_AF-A0A8D8B0B4-F1
#
_entry.id   AF-A0A8D8B0B4-F1
#
_cell.length_a   1.000
_cell.length_b   1.000
_cell.length_c   1.000
_cell.angle_alpha   90.00
_cell.angle_beta   90.00
_cell.angle_gamma   90.00
#
_symmetry.space_group_name_H-M   'P 1'
#
loop_
_entity.id
_entity.type
_entity.pdbx_description
1 polymer ?
#
loop_
_entity_poly.entity_id
_entity_poly.type
_entity_poly.pdbx_seq_one_letter_code
_entity_poly.pdbx_strand_id
1 'polypeptide(L)'
;WDTCRRGAEIFNCINQSISGIHYDRAFFIPKTDLQHRQVLTDCIDFLQIPPQELDAILRQDFPNHPRGRCLLRCFLVREKLYSEAIGLAPFRVVVQLGDNLGHA
;
A
#
# COMPACT_ATOMS: atom_id res chain seq x y z
N TRP A 1 17.45 23.02 -8.00
CA TRP A 1 18.73 22.54 -8.56
C TRP A 1 19.78 22.28 -7.49
N ASP A 2 20.05 23.21 -6.56
CA ASP A 2 21.06 23.00 -5.49
C ASP A 2 20.76 21.83 -4.55
N THR A 3 19.50 21.64 -4.15
CA THR A 3 19.12 20.57 -3.22
C THR A 3 19.36 19.17 -3.81
N CYS A 4 19.07 18.97 -5.10
CA CYS A 4 19.30 17.70 -5.78
C CYS A 4 20.79 17.42 -5.99
N ARG A 5 21.56 18.45 -6.38
CA ARG A 5 23.02 18.34 -6.53
C ARG A 5 23.69 17.97 -5.20
N ARG A 6 23.35 18.69 -4.13
CA ARG A 6 23.87 18.42 -2.78
C ARG A 6 23.45 17.04 -2.28
N GLY A 7 22.22 16.61 -2.58
CA GLY A 7 21.75 15.26 -2.28
C GLY A 7 22.57 14.17 -2.99
N ALA A 8 22.87 14.36 -4.28
CA ALA A 8 23.69 13.44 -5.05
C ALA A 8 25.13 13.35 -4.52
N GLU A 9 25.73 14.49 -4.17
CA GLU A 9 27.08 14.53 -3.58
C GLU A 9 27.16 13.76 -2.25
N ILE A 10 26.17 13.94 -1.38
CA ILE A 10 26.08 13.22 -0.09
C ILE A 10 25.91 11.71 -0.34
N PHE A 11 25.00 11.32 -1.23
CA PHE A 11 24.78 9.92 -1.58
C PHE A 11 26.05 9.24 -2.11
N ASN A 12 26.76 9.91 -3.01
CA ASN A 12 28.01 9.39 -3.57
C ASN A 12 29.09 9.22 -2.51
N CYS A 13 29.22 10.19 -1.59
CA CYS A 13 30.16 10.11 -0.47
C CYS A 13 29.85 8.92 0.46
N ILE A 14 28.57 8.73 0.79
CA ILE A 14 28.09 7.61 1.62
C ILE A 14 28.39 6.27 0.94
N ASN A 15 28.09 6.12 -0.36
CA ASN A 15 28.34 4.88 -1.10
C ASN A 15 29.83 4.55 -1.25
N GLN A 16 30.70 5.55 -1.33
CA GLN A 16 32.15 5.34 -1.45
C GLN A 16 32.81 4.99 -0.11
N SER A 17 32.23 5.43 1.01
CA SER A 17 32.79 5.24 2.35
C SER A 17 32.23 4.03 3.09
N ILE A 18 31.04 3.55 2.72
CA ILE A 18 30.43 2.38 3.35
C ILE A 18 30.71 1.13 2.53
N SER A 19 31.70 0.34 2.95
CA SER A 19 31.87 -1.04 2.49
C SER A 19 30.69 -1.90 2.99
N GLY A 20 29.66 -2.04 2.18
CA GLY A 20 28.49 -2.87 2.48
C GLY A 20 27.37 -2.11 3.19
N ILE A 21 26.68 -1.24 2.47
CA ILE A 21 25.29 -0.93 2.82
C ILE A 21 24.51 -2.23 2.61
N HIS A 22 24.32 -2.99 3.67
CA HIS A 22 23.32 -4.04 3.70
C HIS A 22 21.96 -3.34 3.57
N TYR A 23 21.41 -3.33 2.35
CA TYR A 23 20.05 -2.86 2.02
C TYR A 23 18.96 -3.74 2.66
N ASP A 24 19.23 -4.30 3.84
CA ASP A 24 18.32 -5.19 4.58
C ASP A 24 17.07 -4.44 5.07
N ARG A 25 17.06 -3.10 4.97
CA ARG A 25 15.83 -2.31 5.09
C ARG A 25 15.06 -2.28 3.77
N ALA A 26 14.37 -3.38 3.55
CA ALA A 26 13.13 -3.54 2.82
C ALA A 26 12.66 -2.31 2.03
N PHE A 27 13.02 -2.24 0.75
CA PHE A 27 12.23 -1.48 -0.21
C PHE A 27 10.77 -1.97 -0.14
N PHE A 28 9.82 -1.05 -0.14
CA PHE A 28 8.41 -1.43 -0.29
C PHE A 28 8.24 -1.98 -1.70
N ILE A 29 8.00 -3.29 -1.81
CA ILE A 29 7.76 -3.96 -3.09
C ILE A 29 6.26 -3.90 -3.35
N PRO A 30 5.81 -3.21 -4.41
CA PRO A 30 4.40 -3.18 -4.74
C PRO A 30 3.91 -4.59 -5.07
N LYS A 31 2.72 -4.93 -4.57
CA LYS A 31 2.03 -6.15 -4.96
C LYS A 31 1.55 -6.08 -6.41
N THR A 32 1.44 -7.24 -7.04
CA THR A 32 0.76 -7.39 -8.34
C THR A 32 -0.75 -7.40 -8.17
N ASP A 33 -1.51 -7.19 -9.25
CA ASP A 33 -2.97 -7.28 -9.24
C ASP A 33 -3.50 -8.62 -8.72
N LEU A 34 -2.80 -9.72 -9.01
CA LEU A 34 -3.18 -11.04 -8.51
C LEU A 34 -3.01 -11.10 -6.99
N GLN A 35 -1.92 -10.54 -6.47
CA GLN A 35 -1.67 -10.49 -5.03
C GLN A 35 -2.67 -9.56 -4.32
N HIS A 36 -3.08 -8.46 -4.93
CA HIS A 36 -4.16 -7.62 -4.42
C HIS A 36 -5.49 -8.36 -4.33
N ARG A 37 -5.85 -9.08 -5.39
CA ARG A 37 -7.06 -9.90 -5.39
C ARG A 37 -7.01 -10.97 -4.30
N GLN A 38 -5.86 -11.61 -4.10
CA GLN A 38 -5.69 -12.57 -3.01
C GLN A 38 -5.87 -11.91 -1.64
N VAL A 39 -5.27 -10.75 -1.40
CA VAL A 39 -5.43 -10.02 -0.13
C VAL A 39 -6.89 -9.62 0.11
N LEU A 40 -7.60 -9.21 -0.94
CA LEU A 40 -9.02 -8.89 -0.86
C LEU A 40 -9.85 -10.14 -0.51
N THR A 41 -9.60 -11.27 -1.19
CA THR A 41 -10.25 -12.56 -0.89
C THR A 41 -9.98 -12.99 0.55
N ASP A 42 -8.73 -12.94 1.01
CA ASP A 42 -8.37 -13.28 2.39
C ASP A 42 -9.13 -12.41 3.41
N CYS A 43 -9.37 -11.13 3.09
CA CYS A 43 -10.14 -10.23 3.94
C CYS A 43 -11.64 -10.52 3.93
N ILE A 44 -12.20 -10.87 2.77
CA ILE A 44 -13.60 -11.33 2.64
C ILE A 44 -13.81 -12.58 3.52
N ASP A 45 -12.90 -13.54 3.41
CA ASP A 45 -12.94 -14.79 4.18
C ASP A 45 -12.74 -14.55 5.68
N PHE A 46 -11.76 -13.74 6.05
CA PHE A 46 -11.48 -13.40 7.45
C PHE A 46 -12.66 -12.69 8.13
N LEU A 47 -13.33 -11.79 7.40
CA LEU A 47 -14.52 -11.08 7.89
C LEU A 47 -15.81 -11.89 7.72
N GLN A 48 -15.73 -13.08 7.12
CA GLN A 48 -16.87 -13.95 6.83
C GLN A 48 -18.00 -13.22 6.09
N ILE A 49 -17.64 -12.43 5.07
CA ILE A 49 -18.60 -11.67 4.27
C ILE A 49 -19.24 -12.64 3.26
N PRO A 50 -20.56 -12.91 3.35
CA PRO A 50 -21.22 -13.78 2.39
C PRO A 50 -21.35 -13.10 1.02
N PRO A 51 -21.41 -13.85 -0.10
CA PRO A 51 -21.44 -13.28 -1.45
C PRO A 51 -22.55 -12.24 -1.67
N GLN A 52 -23.76 -12.52 -1.17
CA GLN A 52 -24.92 -11.62 -1.24
C GLN A 52 -24.71 -10.28 -0.53
N GLU A 53 -23.88 -10.26 0.52
CA GLU A 53 -23.53 -9.03 1.22
C GLU A 53 -22.35 -8.32 0.57
N LEU A 54 -21.41 -9.07 -0.03
CA LEU A 54 -20.37 -8.48 -0.86
C LEU A 54 -20.99 -7.68 -2.02
N ASP A 55 -22.01 -8.23 -2.68
CA ASP A 55 -22.77 -7.51 -3.70
C ASP A 55 -23.41 -6.23 -3.17
N ALA A 56 -23.99 -6.27 -1.96
CA ALA A 56 -24.56 -5.08 -1.32
C ALA A 56 -23.49 -4.02 -0.99
N ILE A 57 -22.32 -4.46 -0.51
CA ILE A 57 -21.16 -3.60 -0.22
C ILE A 57 -20.64 -2.92 -1.49
N LEU A 58 -20.60 -3.64 -2.61
CA LEU A 58 -20.11 -3.12 -3.89
C LEU A 58 -21.11 -2.21 -4.61
N ARG A 59 -22.42 -2.44 -4.40
CA ARG A 59 -23.50 -1.63 -5.01
C ARG A 59 -23.83 -0.38 -4.21
N GLN A 60 -23.62 -0.40 -2.90
CA GLN A 60 -23.74 0.79 -2.05
C GLN A 60 -22.44 1.59 -2.11
N ASP A 61 -22.52 2.87 -1.74
CA ASP A 61 -21.34 3.72 -1.58
C ASP A 61 -20.43 3.10 -0.50
N PHE A 62 -19.41 2.39 -0.96
CA PHE A 62 -18.48 1.55 -0.18
C PHE A 62 -18.00 2.16 1.16
N PRO A 63 -17.63 3.45 1.25
CA PRO A 63 -17.28 4.10 2.52
C PRO A 63 -18.44 4.20 3.53
N ASN A 64 -19.68 4.20 3.07
CA ASN A 64 -20.87 4.35 3.91
C ASN A 64 -21.39 3.02 4.49
N HIS A 65 -21.07 1.88 3.86
CA HIS A 65 -21.43 0.56 4.40
C HIS A 65 -20.52 0.19 5.59
N PRO A 66 -21.05 -0.12 6.80
CA PRO A 66 -20.24 -0.50 7.96
C PRO A 66 -19.29 -1.67 7.70
N ARG A 67 -19.77 -2.74 7.03
CA ARG A 67 -18.90 -3.85 6.60
C ARG A 67 -17.94 -3.47 5.47
N GLY A 68 -18.29 -2.51 4.61
CA GLY A 68 -17.39 -1.98 3.58
C GLY A 68 -16.19 -1.28 4.20
N ARG A 69 -16.40 -0.49 5.27
CA ARG A 69 -15.31 0.11 6.05
C ARG A 69 -14.40 -0.93 6.69
N CYS A 70 -14.97 -2.00 7.24
CA CYS A 70 -14.17 -3.09 7.82
C CYS A 70 -13.34 -3.81 6.74
N LEU A 71 -13.93 -4.08 5.58
CA LEU A 71 -13.24 -4.69 4.45
C LEU A 71 -12.10 -3.82 3.93
N LEU A 72 -12.34 -2.52 3.75
CA LEU A 72 -11.32 -1.54 3.37
C LEU A 72 -10.17 -1.50 4.36
N ARG A 73 -10.48 -1.45 5.66
CA ARG A 73 -9.46 -1.44 6.72
C ARG A 73 -8.62 -2.71 6.69
N CYS A 74 -9.26 -3.88 6.57
CA CYS A 74 -8.54 -5.15 6.47
C CYS A 74 -7.57 -5.14 5.28
N PHE A 75 -8.06 -4.71 4.11
CA PHE A 75 -7.26 -4.63 2.90
C PHE A 75 -6.05 -3.70 3.10
N LEU A 76 -6.26 -2.45 3.53
CA LEU A 76 -5.18 -1.47 3.71
C LEU A 76 -4.14 -1.90 4.75
N VAL A 77 -4.55 -2.58 5.83
CA VAL A 77 -3.63 -3.12 6.84
C VAL A 77 -2.78 -4.25 6.26
N ARG A 78 -3.39 -5.19 5.52
CA ARG A 78 -2.68 -6.32 4.90
C ARG A 78 -1.76 -5.89 3.76
N GLU A 79 -2.14 -4.85 3.03
CA GLU A 79 -1.33 -4.16 2.02
C GLU A 79 -0.20 -3.30 2.63
N LYS A 80 -0.17 -3.16 3.97
CA LYS A 80 0.79 -2.30 4.68
C LYS A 80 0.73 -0.82 4.25
N LEU A 81 -0.44 -0.40 3.75
CA LEU A 81 -0.77 0.98 3.38
C LEU A 81 -1.37 1.75 4.54
N TYR A 82 -1.81 1.05 5.60
CA TYR A 82 -2.35 1.66 6.81
C TYR A 82 -1.86 0.92 8.06
N SER A 83 -1.68 1.66 9.17
CA SER A 83 -1.61 1.10 10.52
C SER A 83 -2.12 2.10 11.55
N GLU A 84 -2.49 1.63 12.76
CA GLU A 84 -2.96 2.53 13.83
C GLU A 84 -1.92 3.58 14.23
N ALA A 85 -0.63 3.24 14.15
CA ALA A 85 0.44 4.10 14.64
C ALA A 85 0.73 5.28 13.73
N ILE A 86 0.59 5.11 12.40
CA ILE A 86 0.98 6.13 11.41
C ILE A 86 -0.16 6.59 10.52
N GLY A 87 -1.34 5.96 10.62
CA GLY A 87 -2.43 6.15 9.67
C GLY A 87 -2.07 5.60 8.29
N LEU A 88 -2.49 6.31 7.24
CA LEU A 88 -2.14 5.99 5.85
C LEU A 88 -0.66 6.27 5.60
N ALA A 89 0.02 5.39 4.88
CA ALA A 89 1.40 5.52 4.45
C ALA A 89 1.46 6.09 3.01
N PRO A 90 1.61 7.43 2.82
CA PRO A 90 1.33 8.06 1.52
C PRO A 90 2.28 7.59 0.43
N PHE A 91 3.57 7.42 0.74
CA PHE A 91 4.56 6.93 -0.21
C PHE A 91 4.24 5.52 -0.72
N ARG A 92 3.73 4.64 0.15
CA ARG A 92 3.36 3.28 -0.25
C ARG A 92 2.11 3.27 -1.11
N VAL A 93 1.14 4.13 -0.79
CA VAL A 93 -0.07 4.31 -1.59
C VAL A 93 0.29 4.73 -3.02
N VAL A 94 1.19 5.71 -3.17
CA VAL A 94 1.66 6.17 -4.49
C VAL A 94 2.39 5.06 -5.23
N VAL A 95 3.27 4.30 -4.58
CA VAL A 95 3.98 3.19 -5.24
C VAL A 95 3.06 2.02 -5.60
N GLN A 96 2.03 1.76 -4.79
CA GLN A 96 1.12 0.64 -4.97
C GLN A 96 -0.01 0.91 -5.96
N LEU A 97 -0.49 2.16 -6.03
CA LEU A 97 -1.68 2.55 -6.79
C LEU A 97 -1.41 3.65 -7.85
N GLY A 98 -0.24 4.28 -7.84
CA GLY A 98 0.09 5.42 -8.69
C GLY A 98 0.12 5.10 -10.18
N ASP A 99 0.43 3.85 -10.56
CA ASP A 99 0.41 3.43 -11.97
C ASP A 99 -1.01 3.25 -12.53
N ASN A 100 -2.04 3.16 -11.66
CA ASN A 100 -3.45 3.00 -12.05
C ASN A 100 -4.25 4.32 -12.03
N LEU A 101 -3.63 5.44 -11.62
CA LEU A 101 -4.28 6.77 -11.55
C LEU A 101 -3.90 7.69 -12.72
N GLY A 102 -3.12 7.19 -13.70
CA GLY A 102 -2.75 7.92 -14.93
C GLY A 102 -3.69 7.71 -16.12
N HIS A 103 -4.79 6.95 -15.95
CA HIS A 103 -5.75 6.62 -17.01
C HIS A 103 -7.22 6.77 -16.55
N ALA A 104 -7.52 7.85 -15.83
CA ALA A 104 -8.89 8.31 -15.59
C ALA A 104 -9.04 9.76 -16.07
#